data_AF-A0A9P2XFF3-F1
#
_entry.id   AF-A0A9P2XFF3-F1
#
_cell.length_a   1.000
_cell.length_b   1.000
_cell.length_c   1.000
_cell.angle_alpha   90.00
_cell.angle_beta   90.00
_cell.angle_gamma   90.00
#
_symmetry.space_group_name_H-M   'P 1'
#
loop_
_entity.id
_entity.type
_entity.pdbx_description
1 polymer ?
#
loop_
_entity_poly.entity_id
_entity_poly.type
_entity_poly.pdbx_seq_one_letter_code
_entity_poly.pdbx_strand_id
1 'polypeptide(L)'
;MNAQILDPCCGSKMMWFDRQNPNVVYGDIRKEEHTLCDGRSLVIEPDVMMDFRNMPFNDGQFTLVVFDPPHLVKAGKQSWLAAKYGKLSEDWREDIRKGFAECFRVLANGGVLIFKWNETQIKVS
;
A
#
# COMPACT_ATOMS: atom_id res chain seq x y z
N MET A 1 7.00 16.66 -9.54
CA MET A 1 5.60 16.48 -9.08
C MET A 1 5.46 17.18 -7.74
N ASN A 2 4.44 18.03 -7.55
CA ASN A 2 4.15 18.72 -6.28
C ASN A 2 3.22 17.91 -5.37
N ALA A 3 3.01 16.62 -5.67
CA ALA A 3 2.16 15.74 -4.89
C ALA A 3 2.60 15.74 -3.42
N GLN A 4 1.64 15.97 -2.53
CA GLN A 4 1.86 16.15 -1.09
C GLN A 4 1.54 14.87 -0.30
N ILE A 5 0.90 13.90 -0.96
CA ILE A 5 0.35 12.71 -0.33
C ILE A 5 0.99 11.46 -0.92
N LEU A 6 1.28 10.48 -0.08
CA LEU A 6 1.76 9.16 -0.48
C LEU A 6 0.78 8.07 -0.06
N ASP A 7 0.44 7.18 -1.00
CA ASP A 7 -0.15 5.87 -0.72
C ASP A 7 0.86 4.79 -1.17
N PRO A 8 1.63 4.17 -0.25
CA PRO A 8 2.70 3.26 -0.62
C PRO A 8 2.24 1.83 -0.92
N CYS A 9 0.94 1.53 -0.75
CA CYS A 9 0.36 0.20 -0.91
C CYS A 9 -0.96 0.28 -1.70
N CYS A 10 -0.96 1.00 -2.81
CA CYS A 10 -2.20 1.49 -3.41
C CYS A 10 -3.10 0.38 -3.96
N GLY A 11 -2.55 -0.79 -4.32
CA GLY A 11 -3.29 -1.84 -5.03
C GLY A 11 -4.03 -1.27 -6.23
N SER A 12 -5.34 -1.56 -6.33
CA SER A 12 -6.21 -0.96 -7.35
C SER A 12 -6.80 0.41 -6.95
N LYS A 13 -6.11 1.16 -6.09
CA LYS A 13 -6.43 2.52 -5.59
C LYS A 13 -7.80 2.63 -4.88
N MET A 14 -8.26 1.55 -4.23
CA MET A 14 -9.62 1.49 -3.62
C MET A 14 -9.80 2.35 -2.37
N MET A 15 -8.71 2.75 -1.71
CA MET A 15 -8.76 3.69 -0.59
C MET A 15 -9.27 5.09 -1.03
N TRP A 16 -9.23 5.37 -2.34
CA TRP A 16 -9.49 6.68 -2.91
C TRP A 16 -10.80 6.71 -3.69
N PHE A 17 -11.64 7.70 -3.42
CA PHE A 17 -12.81 8.00 -4.26
C PHE A 17 -12.38 8.49 -5.64
N ASP A 18 -11.48 9.47 -5.69
CA ASP A 18 -10.78 9.87 -6.90
C ASP A 18 -9.47 9.08 -7.04
N ARG A 19 -9.47 8.08 -7.93
CA ARG A 19 -8.32 7.20 -8.17
C ARG A 19 -7.24 7.84 -9.05
N GLN A 20 -7.48 9.05 -9.57
CA GLN A 20 -6.56 9.81 -10.40
C GLN A 20 -6.17 11.14 -9.73
N ASN A 21 -6.32 11.23 -8.40
CA ASN A 21 -6.05 12.46 -7.67
C ASN A 21 -4.58 12.87 -7.88
N PRO A 22 -4.30 14.03 -8.52
CA PRO A 22 -2.95 14.43 -8.90
C PRO A 22 -2.07 14.81 -7.70
N ASN A 23 -2.65 14.91 -6.50
CA ASN A 23 -1.93 15.22 -5.26
C ASN A 23 -1.37 13.98 -4.57
N VAL A 24 -1.74 12.78 -5.04
CA VAL A 24 -1.34 11.49 -4.48
C VAL A 24 -0.29 10.86 -5.39
N VAL A 25 0.81 10.41 -4.80
CA VAL A 25 1.70 9.45 -5.43
C VAL A 25 1.24 8.06 -5.04
N TYR A 26 0.86 7.25 -6.02
CA TYR A 26 0.43 5.87 -5.82
C TYR A 26 1.64 4.93 -6.00
N GLY A 27 2.01 4.21 -4.94
CA GLY A 27 3.03 3.19 -4.95
C GLY A 27 2.48 1.79 -4.72
N ASP A 28 3.03 0.80 -5.41
CA ASP A 28 2.83 -0.63 -5.15
C ASP A 28 4.04 -1.39 -5.69
N ILE A 29 4.33 -2.56 -5.11
CA ILE A 29 5.41 -3.44 -5.60
C ILE A 29 4.99 -4.21 -6.86
N ARG A 30 3.71 -4.13 -7.22
CA ARG A 30 3.09 -4.88 -8.32
C ARG A 30 2.59 -3.95 -9.41
N LYS A 31 2.69 -4.43 -10.65
CA LYS A 31 1.95 -3.92 -11.81
C LYS A 31 1.31 -5.12 -12.50
N GLU A 32 0.01 -5.26 -12.34
CA GLU A 32 -0.72 -6.48 -12.68
C GLU A 32 -2.12 -6.16 -13.20
N GLU A 33 -2.62 -7.01 -14.09
CA GLU A 33 -4.00 -6.98 -14.58
C GLU A 33 -4.58 -8.39 -14.50
N HIS A 34 -5.75 -8.51 -13.87
CA HIS A 34 -6.45 -9.77 -13.69
C HIS A 34 -7.92 -9.63 -14.06
N THR A 35 -8.50 -10.67 -14.66
CA THR A 35 -9.95 -10.83 -14.77
C THR A 35 -10.45 -11.73 -13.64
N LEU A 36 -11.38 -11.22 -12.84
CA LEU A 36 -11.97 -11.95 -11.73
C LEU A 36 -12.93 -13.03 -12.23
N CYS A 37 -13.26 -14.00 -11.37
CA CYS A 37 -14.16 -15.10 -11.71
C CYS A 37 -15.59 -14.65 -12.11
N ASP A 38 -15.98 -13.42 -11.72
CA ASP A 38 -17.24 -12.78 -12.09
C ASP A 38 -17.12 -11.80 -13.26
N GLY A 39 -15.97 -11.79 -13.96
CA GLY A 39 -15.72 -10.98 -15.14
C GLY A 39 -15.26 -9.54 -14.86
N ARG A 40 -15.19 -9.10 -13.60
CA ARG A 40 -14.65 -7.77 -13.26
C ARG A 40 -13.15 -7.71 -13.51
N SER A 41 -12.63 -6.56 -13.94
CA SER A 41 -11.19 -6.32 -14.04
C SER A 41 -10.61 -5.81 -12.72
N LEU A 42 -9.46 -6.34 -12.33
CA LEU A 42 -8.61 -5.84 -11.26
C LEU A 42 -7.30 -5.36 -11.89
N VAL A 43 -7.11 -4.05 -11.93
CA VAL A 43 -5.89 -3.41 -12.44
C VAL A 43 -5.12 -2.79 -11.27
N ILE A 44 -3.86 -3.16 -11.16
CA ILE A 44 -2.89 -2.58 -10.24
C ILE A 44 -1.87 -1.86 -11.10
N GLU A 45 -1.95 -0.54 -11.11
CA GLU A 45 -1.06 0.33 -11.88
C GLU A 45 -0.65 1.54 -11.01
N PRO A 46 0.44 1.41 -10.24
CA PRO A 46 0.97 2.51 -9.44
C PRO A 46 1.71 3.52 -10.34
N ASP A 47 1.86 4.74 -9.84
CA ASP A 47 2.74 5.75 -10.46
C ASP A 47 4.21 5.38 -10.25
N VAL A 48 4.52 4.76 -9.10
CA VAL A 48 5.86 4.32 -8.72
C VAL A 48 5.82 2.84 -8.33
N MET A 49 6.53 2.01 -9.07
CA MET A 49 6.79 0.61 -8.69
C MET A 49 7.81 0.58 -7.54
N MET A 50 7.37 0.24 -6.33
CA MET A 50 8.23 0.27 -5.15
C MET A 50 7.82 -0.71 -4.04
N ASP A 51 8.79 -1.07 -3.21
CA ASP A 51 8.56 -1.82 -1.98
C ASP A 51 8.34 -0.83 -0.83
N PHE A 52 7.22 -0.93 -0.12
CA PHE A 52 6.93 -0.04 1.01
C PHE A 52 7.95 -0.17 2.16
N ARG A 53 8.75 -1.26 2.17
CA ARG A 53 9.83 -1.49 3.15
C ARG A 53 11.12 -0.75 2.82
N ASN A 54 11.22 -0.16 1.62
CA ASN A 54 12.38 0.62 1.16
C ASN A 54 11.94 1.58 0.03
N MET A 55 11.42 2.75 0.41
CA MET A 55 10.80 3.70 -0.50
C MET A 55 11.83 4.65 -1.14
N PRO A 56 11.79 4.90 -2.45
CA PRO A 56 12.74 5.75 -3.17
C PRO A 56 12.42 7.25 -3.04
N PHE A 57 12.09 7.71 -1.82
CA PHE A 57 11.73 9.10 -1.54
C PHE A 57 12.66 9.71 -0.49
N ASN A 58 12.76 11.03 -0.52
CA ASN A 58 13.55 11.78 0.46
C ASN A 58 12.84 11.82 1.81
N ASP A 59 13.62 12.04 2.86
CA ASP A 59 13.10 12.28 4.20
C ASP A 59 12.20 13.51 4.21
N GLY A 60 11.08 13.44 4.94
CA GLY A 60 10.16 14.56 5.12
C GLY A 60 9.49 15.08 3.85
N GLN A 61 9.43 14.28 2.78
CA GLN A 61 8.91 14.71 1.47
C GLN A 61 7.38 14.89 1.42
N PHE A 62 6.61 14.14 2.22
CA PHE A 62 5.14 14.13 2.14
C PHE A 62 4.50 14.67 3.42
N THR A 63 3.40 15.43 3.29
CA THR A 63 2.65 15.95 4.45
C THR A 63 1.57 14.97 4.95
N LEU A 64 1.19 14.00 4.10
CA LEU A 64 0.26 12.93 4.43
C LEU A 64 0.76 11.60 3.86
N VAL A 65 0.74 10.55 4.68
CA VAL A 65 0.99 9.17 4.25
C VAL A 65 -0.24 8.31 4.60
N VAL A 66 -0.79 7.60 3.63
CA VAL A 66 -1.94 6.69 3.80
C VAL A 66 -1.46 5.26 3.70
N PHE A 67 -1.20 4.63 4.84
CA PHE A 67 -0.65 3.29 4.93
C PHE A 67 -1.76 2.24 5.13
N ASP A 68 -2.16 1.59 4.04
CA ASP A 68 -3.08 0.43 4.02
C ASP A 68 -2.33 -0.81 3.47
N PRO A 69 -1.37 -1.38 4.24
CA PRO A 69 -0.58 -2.50 3.77
C PRO A 69 -1.40 -3.79 3.59
N PRO A 70 -0.85 -4.79 2.86
CA PRO A 70 -1.40 -6.13 2.89
C PRO A 70 -1.59 -6.63 4.33
N HIS A 71 -2.67 -7.37 4.57
CA HIS A 71 -3.04 -7.89 5.89
C HIS A 71 -3.28 -9.41 5.87
N LEU A 72 -2.86 -10.08 4.79
CA LEU A 72 -3.02 -11.51 4.59
C LEU A 72 -1.67 -12.22 4.78
N VAL A 73 -1.65 -13.25 5.63
CA VAL A 73 -0.51 -14.18 5.80
C VAL A 73 -0.86 -15.54 5.18
N LYS A 74 -2.13 -15.93 5.26
CA LYS A 74 -2.66 -17.18 4.72
C LYS A 74 -3.56 -16.85 3.53
N ALA A 75 -2.95 -16.84 2.35
CA ALA A 75 -3.64 -16.80 1.09
C ALA A 75 -2.88 -17.68 0.10
N GLY A 76 -3.60 -18.52 -0.65
CA GLY A 76 -3.02 -19.25 -1.78
C GLY A 76 -2.45 -18.26 -2.78
N LYS A 77 -1.27 -18.55 -3.35
CA LYS A 77 -0.57 -17.61 -4.25
C LYS A 77 -1.39 -17.17 -5.46
N GLN A 78 -2.37 -17.98 -5.88
CA GLN A 78 -3.30 -17.68 -6.98
C GLN A 78 -4.71 -17.31 -6.50
N SER A 79 -4.90 -17.06 -5.21
CA SER A 79 -6.24 -16.69 -4.72
C SER A 79 -6.57 -15.25 -5.08
N TRP A 80 -7.85 -15.01 -5.35
CA TRP A 80 -8.38 -13.67 -5.59
C TRP A 80 -8.02 -12.67 -4.48
N LEU A 81 -8.05 -13.12 -3.22
CA LEU A 81 -7.71 -12.30 -2.06
C LEU A 81 -6.24 -11.85 -2.10
N ALA A 82 -5.32 -12.74 -2.49
CA ALA A 82 -3.91 -12.39 -2.63
C ALA A 82 -3.67 -11.40 -3.77
N ALA A 83 -4.33 -11.60 -4.92
CA ALA A 83 -4.24 -10.66 -6.03
C ALA A 83 -4.75 -9.26 -5.62
N LYS A 84 -5.90 -9.20 -4.94
CA LYS A 84 -6.53 -7.93 -4.56
C LYS A 84 -5.79 -7.17 -3.46
N TYR A 85 -5.41 -7.85 -2.38
CA TYR A 85 -4.88 -7.20 -1.17
C TYR A 85 -3.36 -7.36 -0.98
N GLY A 86 -2.70 -8.12 -1.85
CA GLY A 86 -1.32 -8.52 -1.63
C GLY A 86 -1.20 -9.52 -0.47
N LYS A 87 0.05 -9.86 -0.13
CA LYS A 87 0.36 -10.81 0.94
C LYS A 87 1.62 -10.34 1.67
N LEU A 88 1.61 -10.39 3.00
CA LEU A 88 2.82 -10.18 3.79
C LEU A 88 3.71 -11.43 3.75
N SER A 89 5.00 -11.26 4.02
CA SER A 89 5.92 -12.40 4.13
C SER A 89 5.64 -13.24 5.38
N GLU A 90 6.38 -14.33 5.55
CA GLU A 90 6.30 -15.15 6.76
C GLU A 90 6.74 -14.33 8.00
N ASP A 91 7.64 -13.36 7.82
CA ASP A 91 8.04 -12.39 8.83
C ASP A 91 7.29 -11.07 8.68
N TRP A 92 5.96 -11.16 8.60
CA TRP A 92 5.07 -10.02 8.41
C TRP A 92 5.28 -8.91 9.45
N ARG A 93 5.73 -9.24 10.66
CA ARG A 93 6.02 -8.25 11.71
C ARG A 93 7.17 -7.35 11.31
N GLU A 94 8.22 -7.94 10.74
CA GLU A 94 9.37 -7.20 10.23
C GLU A 94 9.01 -6.35 9.00
N ASP A 95 8.17 -6.89 8.10
CA ASP A 95 7.64 -6.12 6.97
C ASP A 95 6.91 -4.86 7.45
N ILE A 96 5.97 -5.01 8.38
CA ILE A 96 5.20 -3.89 8.93
C ILE A 96 6.09 -2.92 9.71
N ARG A 97 7.06 -3.42 10.49
CA ARG A 97 8.01 -2.57 11.21
C ARG A 97 8.83 -1.70 10.26
N LYS A 98 9.35 -2.28 9.17
CA LYS A 98 10.07 -1.53 8.13
C LYS A 98 9.15 -0.56 7.40
N GLY A 99 7.93 -0.98 7.09
CA GLY A 99 6.94 -0.12 6.44
C GLY A 99 6.60 1.12 7.26
N PHE A 100 6.36 0.97 8.56
CA PHE A 100 6.17 2.12 9.45
C PHE A 100 7.41 3.00 9.51
N ALA A 101 8.62 2.43 9.63
CA ALA A 101 9.85 3.20 9.66
C ALA A 101 10.01 4.06 8.40
N GLU A 102 9.76 3.50 7.21
CA GLU A 102 9.79 4.24 5.96
C GLU A 102 8.68 5.29 5.87
N CYS A 103 7.45 4.95 6.28
CA CYS A 103 6.35 5.91 6.30
C CYS A 103 6.67 7.13 7.18
N PHE A 104 7.25 6.93 8.37
CA PHE A 104 7.67 8.03 9.23
C PHE A 104 8.87 8.79 8.69
N ARG A 105 9.83 8.10 8.05
CA ARG A 105 11.00 8.74 7.43
C ARG A 105 10.58 9.73 6.35
N VAL A 106 9.68 9.33 5.45
CA VAL A 106 9.23 10.17 4.33
C VAL A 106 8.18 11.20 4.73
N LEU A 107 7.60 11.10 5.94
CA LEU A 107 6.61 12.04 6.45
C LEU A 107 7.28 13.30 6.98
N ALA A 108 6.81 14.46 6.53
CA ALA A 108 7.27 15.76 6.98
C ALA A 108 6.97 15.99 8.46
N ASN A 109 7.77 16.83 9.12
CA ASN A 109 7.50 17.26 10.48
C ASN A 109 6.11 17.90 10.59
N GLY A 110 5.28 17.41 11.51
CA GLY A 110 3.88 17.83 11.67
C GLY A 110 2.91 17.21 10.65
N GLY A 111 3.39 16.31 9.78
CA GLY A 111 2.55 15.55 8.86
C GLY A 111 1.69 14.50 9.56
N VAL A 112 0.76 13.92 8.81
CA VAL A 112 -0.18 12.91 9.32
C VAL A 112 0.08 11.55 8.66
N LEU A 113 0.07 10.48 9.46
CA LEU A 113 0.03 9.11 8.98
C LEU A 113 -1.35 8.52 9.27
N ILE A 114 -2.05 8.09 8.22
CA ILE A 114 -3.29 7.30 8.34
C ILE A 114 -2.91 5.83 8.21
N PHE A 115 -3.23 5.03 9.21
CA PHE A 115 -3.05 3.58 9.15
C PHE A 115 -4.40 2.87 9.11
N LYS A 116 -4.59 2.03 8.10
CA LYS A 116 -5.76 1.15 7.99
C LYS A 116 -5.31 -0.30 8.14
N TRP A 117 -5.98 -1.03 9.04
CA TRP A 117 -5.67 -2.43 9.31
C TRP A 117 -6.93 -3.29 9.39
N ASN A 118 -6.85 -4.51 8.86
CA ASN A 118 -7.91 -5.49 8.97
C ASN A 118 -7.45 -6.68 9.82
N GLU A 119 -8.17 -6.92 10.91
CA GLU A 119 -7.81 -7.92 11.90
C GLU A 119 -8.39 -9.32 11.67
N THR A 120 -8.79 -9.65 10.43
CA THR A 120 -9.39 -10.96 10.15
C THR A 120 -8.37 -12.09 10.33
N GLN A 121 -7.13 -11.90 9.87
CA GLN A 121 -6.07 -12.91 9.99
C GLN A 121 -5.03 -12.58 11.07
N ILE A 122 -4.74 -11.30 11.28
CA ILE A 122 -3.76 -10.83 12.26
C ILE A 122 -4.46 -9.89 13.24
N LYS A 123 -4.69 -10.37 14.46
CA LYS A 123 -5.24 -9.59 15.57
C LYS A 123 -4.18 -8.65 16.16
N VAL A 124 -4.58 -7.46 16.57
CA VAL A 124 -3.76 -6.53 17.36
C VAL A 124 -4.08 -6.60 18.86
N SER A 125 -5.12 -7.34 19.25
CA SER A 125 -5.49 -7.68 20.64
C SER A 125 -6.04 -9.10 20.75
#